data_AF-A0A6B2SJ56-F1
#
_entry.id   AF-A0A6B2SJ56-F1
#
_cell.length_a   1.000
_cell.length_b   1.000
_cell.length_c   1.000
_cell.angle_alpha   90.00
_cell.angle_beta   90.00
_cell.angle_gamma   90.00
#
_symmetry.space_group_name_H-M   'P 1'
#
loop_
_entity.id
_entity.type
_entity.pdbx_description
1 polymer ?
#
loop_
_entity_poly.entity_id
_entity_poly.type
_entity_poly.pdbx_seq_one_letter_code
_entity_poly.pdbx_strand_id
1 'polypeptide(L)'
;PFDAALRTRYGLSPHTLRGNAASALVGAVRVLTGRRPDTEARATALAAAVLAGEPLAGSGDFIVEEGLGFAFLRNSCCLYYRAPGGSLCGDCVLRHPLSGRPAG
;
A
#
# COMPACT_ATOMS: atom_id res chain seq x y z
N PRO A 1 -17.24 -16.28 -0.26
CA PRO A 1 -16.05 -15.82 -1.01
C PRO A 1 -14.91 -15.46 -0.06
N PHE A 2 -13.68 -15.32 -0.55
CA PHE A 2 -12.43 -15.31 0.25
C PHE A 2 -12.39 -14.28 1.39
N ASP A 3 -12.86 -13.06 1.15
CA ASP A 3 -12.95 -11.98 2.14
C ASP A 3 -13.84 -12.33 3.35
N ALA A 4 -15.00 -12.92 3.10
CA ALA A 4 -15.91 -13.39 4.13
C ALA A 4 -15.26 -14.50 4.96
N ALA A 5 -14.56 -15.44 4.31
CA ALA A 5 -13.86 -16.52 5.00
C ALA A 5 -12.73 -16.00 5.91
N LEU A 6 -11.98 -15.00 5.46
CA LEU A 6 -10.94 -14.36 6.28
C LEU A 6 -11.53 -13.62 7.48
N ARG A 7 -12.64 -12.90 7.28
CA ARG A 7 -13.35 -12.21 8.36
C ARG A 7 -13.89 -13.21 9.39
N THR A 8 -14.55 -14.29 8.96
CA THR A 8 -15.19 -15.24 9.88
C THR A 8 -14.18 -16.10 10.63
N ARG A 9 -13.09 -16.52 9.97
CA ARG A 9 -12.12 -17.46 10.56
C ARG A 9 -11.01 -16.76 11.35
N TYR A 10 -10.63 -15.54 10.96
CA TYR A 10 -9.46 -14.85 11.52
C TYR A 10 -9.76 -13.43 12.03
N GLY A 11 -11.02 -12.97 11.96
CA GLY A 11 -11.37 -11.60 12.38
C GLY A 11 -10.75 -10.51 11.49
N LEU A 12 -10.29 -10.85 10.29
CA LEU A 12 -9.66 -9.86 9.41
C LEU A 12 -10.71 -8.88 8.88
N SER A 13 -10.52 -7.59 9.17
CA SER A 13 -11.37 -6.53 8.65
C SER A 13 -11.34 -6.49 7.12
N PRO A 14 -12.49 -6.41 6.43
CA PRO A 14 -12.54 -6.19 4.98
C PRO A 14 -11.80 -4.93 4.53
N HIS A 15 -11.74 -3.90 5.39
CA HIS A 15 -11.01 -2.67 5.12
C HIS A 15 -9.49 -2.91 5.15
N THR A 16 -8.99 -3.66 6.14
CA THR A 16 -7.57 -4.05 6.21
C THR A 16 -7.19 -4.98 5.07
N LEU A 17 -8.05 -5.93 4.70
CA LEU A 17 -7.80 -6.84 3.58
C LEU A 17 -7.65 -6.08 2.26
N ARG A 18 -8.56 -5.15 1.95
CA ARG A 18 -8.47 -4.30 0.76
C ARG A 18 -7.21 -3.44 0.75
N GLY A 19 -6.86 -2.83 1.88
CA GLY A 19 -5.62 -2.07 2.01
C GLY A 19 -4.36 -2.92 1.86
N ASN A 20 -4.36 -4.17 2.33
CA ASN A 20 -3.26 -5.11 2.11
C ASN A 20 -3.14 -5.48 0.62
N ALA A 21 -4.26 -5.74 -0.06
CA ALA A 21 -4.27 -6.02 -1.49
C ALA A 21 -3.77 -4.83 -2.33
N ALA A 22 -4.20 -3.61 -2.00
CA ALA A 22 -3.75 -2.38 -2.65
C ALA A 22 -2.23 -2.16 -2.47
N SER A 23 -1.71 -2.30 -1.25
CA SER A 23 -0.26 -2.20 -0.99
C SER A 23 0.53 -3.29 -1.70
N ALA A 24 0.01 -4.52 -1.78
CA ALA A 24 0.66 -5.60 -2.53
C ALA A 24 0.74 -5.28 -4.04
N LEU A 25 -0.31 -4.72 -4.64
CA LEU A 25 -0.30 -4.26 -6.03
C LEU A 25 0.78 -3.20 -6.28
N VAL A 26 0.82 -2.16 -5.45
CA VAL A 26 1.83 -1.09 -5.59
C VAL A 26 3.24 -1.63 -5.36
N GLY A 27 3.43 -2.52 -4.37
CA GLY A 27 4.68 -3.23 -4.15
C GLY A 27 5.12 -4.02 -5.37
N ALA A 28 4.20 -4.72 -6.04
CA ALA A 28 4.48 -5.45 -7.27
C ALA A 28 4.92 -4.51 -8.42
N VAL A 29 4.30 -3.33 -8.56
CA VAL A 29 4.74 -2.31 -9.51
C VAL A 29 6.17 -1.89 -9.22
N ARG A 30 6.51 -1.55 -7.96
CA ARG A 30 7.88 -1.14 -7.58
C ARG A 30 8.92 -2.22 -7.93
N VAL A 31 8.61 -3.48 -7.67
CA VAL A 31 9.50 -4.60 -8.03
C VAL A 31 9.65 -4.73 -9.54
N LEU A 32 8.54 -4.61 -10.29
CA LEU A 32 8.55 -4.69 -11.75
C LEU A 32 9.37 -3.56 -12.36
N THR A 33 9.11 -2.30 -11.98
CA THR A 33 9.78 -1.14 -12.54
C THR A 33 11.25 -1.08 -12.17
N GLY A 34 11.61 -1.53 -10.95
CA GLY A 34 13.01 -1.68 -10.56
C GLY A 34 13.78 -2.71 -11.40
N ARG A 35 13.11 -3.73 -11.94
CA ARG A 35 13.73 -4.73 -12.83
C ARG A 35 13.61 -4.39 -14.32
N ARG A 36 12.57 -3.63 -14.69
CA ARG A 36 12.19 -3.26 -16.05
C ARG A 36 11.76 -1.79 -16.09
N PRO A 37 12.70 -0.84 -16.05
CA PRO A 37 12.39 0.59 -16.04
C PRO A 37 11.55 1.03 -17.25
N ASP A 38 11.69 0.34 -18.37
CA ASP A 38 10.90 0.52 -19.60
C ASP A 38 9.38 0.34 -19.40
N THR A 39 8.97 -0.34 -18.32
CA THR A 39 7.56 -0.62 -18.03
C THR A 39 6.90 0.40 -17.09
N GLU A 40 7.64 1.36 -16.56
CA GLU A 40 7.17 2.25 -15.47
C GLU A 40 5.84 2.93 -15.78
N ALA A 41 5.76 3.66 -16.89
CA ALA A 41 4.54 4.38 -17.27
C ALA A 41 3.32 3.44 -17.39
N ARG A 42 3.51 2.27 -18.02
CA ARG A 42 2.43 1.29 -18.25
C ARG A 42 2.00 0.60 -16.95
N ALA A 43 2.96 0.20 -16.11
CA ALA A 43 2.70 -0.48 -14.85
C ALA A 43 1.99 0.44 -13.85
N THR A 44 2.45 1.69 -13.74
CA THR A 44 1.82 2.71 -12.89
C THR A 44 0.41 3.05 -13.36
N ALA A 45 0.20 3.25 -14.66
CA ALA A 45 -1.13 3.51 -15.21
C ALA A 45 -2.11 2.34 -14.97
N LEU A 46 -1.64 1.09 -15.14
CA LEU A 46 -2.47 -0.09 -14.86
C LEU A 46 -2.83 -0.18 -13.38
N ALA A 47 -1.87 0.02 -12.48
CA ALA A 47 -2.13 -0.02 -11.05
C ALA A 47 -3.10 1.10 -10.61
N ALA A 48 -2.96 2.31 -11.16
CA ALA A 48 -3.89 3.39 -10.91
C ALA A 48 -5.32 3.05 -11.38
N ALA A 49 -5.46 2.46 -12.57
CA ALA A 49 -6.76 2.02 -13.07
C ALA A 49 -7.39 0.93 -12.19
N VAL A 50 -6.60 -0.04 -11.72
CA VAL A 50 -7.08 -1.10 -10.82
C VAL A 50 -7.47 -0.54 -9.46
N LEU A 51 -6.69 0.39 -8.89
CA LEU A 51 -6.97 1.02 -7.60
C LEU A 51 -8.17 1.97 -7.64
N ALA A 52 -8.51 2.53 -8.81
CA ALA A 52 -9.71 3.33 -8.99
C ALA A 52 -11.01 2.50 -9.04
N GLY A 53 -10.90 1.17 -9.24
CA GLY A 53 -12.05 0.27 -9.34
C GLY A 53 -12.38 -0.45 -8.03
N GLU A 54 -13.64 -0.83 -7.85
CA GLU A 54 -14.04 -1.74 -6.78
C GLU A 54 -13.36 -3.12 -6.94
N PRO A 55 -12.97 -3.79 -5.83
CA PRO A 55 -13.18 -3.39 -4.44
C PRO A 55 -12.06 -2.51 -3.85
N LEU A 56 -11.11 -2.03 -4.65
CA LEU A 56 -9.91 -1.34 -4.16
C LEU A 56 -10.03 0.20 -4.14
N ALA A 57 -11.10 0.73 -4.73
CA ALA A 57 -11.42 2.15 -4.71
C ALA A 57 -11.31 2.74 -3.29
N GLY A 58 -10.58 3.83 -3.18
CA GLY A 58 -10.36 4.53 -1.92
C GLY A 58 -9.62 3.68 -0.87
N SER A 59 -8.68 2.81 -1.24
CA SER A 59 -7.83 2.06 -0.31
C SER A 59 -6.55 2.80 0.10
N GLY A 60 -6.30 3.95 -0.53
CA GLY A 60 -5.16 4.82 -0.31
C GLY A 60 -4.97 5.79 -1.46
N ASP A 61 -3.98 6.65 -1.31
CA ASP A 61 -3.66 7.71 -2.26
C ASP A 61 -2.21 7.60 -2.72
N PHE A 62 -1.97 7.92 -3.98
CA PHE A 62 -0.62 8.10 -4.47
C PHE A 62 -0.09 9.46 -4.01
N ILE A 63 1.15 9.45 -3.53
CA ILE A 63 1.85 10.64 -3.06
C ILE A 63 3.24 10.71 -3.69
N VAL A 64 3.83 11.90 -3.70
CA VAL A 64 5.21 12.11 -4.10
C VAL A 64 6.03 12.33 -2.83
N GLU A 65 7.12 11.59 -2.69
CA GLU A 65 8.04 11.73 -1.57
C GLU A 65 9.46 11.96 -2.05
N GLU A 66 10.14 12.89 -1.37
CA GLU A 66 11.54 13.19 -1.64
C GLU A 66 12.42 11.95 -1.40
N GLY A 67 13.28 11.64 -2.38
CA GLY A 67 14.16 10.46 -2.34
C GLY A 67 13.49 9.12 -2.68
N LEU A 68 12.17 9.00 -2.59
CA LEU A 68 11.42 7.79 -2.94
C LEU A 68 10.62 7.92 -4.25
N GLY A 69 10.41 9.14 -4.72
CA GLY A 69 9.59 9.41 -5.90
C GLY A 69 8.13 9.06 -5.64
N PHE A 70 7.56 8.21 -6.48
CA PHE A 70 6.15 7.82 -6.39
C PHE A 70 5.92 6.81 -5.26
N ALA A 71 5.12 7.20 -4.26
CA ALA A 71 4.75 6.39 -3.13
C ALA A 71 3.23 6.24 -3.00
N PHE A 72 2.78 5.34 -2.13
CA PHE A 72 1.37 5.07 -1.88
C PHE A 72 1.12 5.08 -0.39
N LEU A 73 0.15 5.87 0.05
CA LEU A 73 -0.26 5.96 1.44
C LEU A 73 -1.62 5.32 1.59
N ARG A 74 -1.69 4.22 2.34
CA ARG A 74 -2.98 3.59 2.63
C ARG A 74 -3.81 4.45 3.56
N ASN A 75 -5.12 4.33 3.44
CA ASN A 75 -6.07 4.82 4.44
C ASN A 75 -6.42 3.78 5.51
N SER A 76 -5.68 2.67 5.54
CA SER A 76 -5.88 1.56 6.47
C SER A 76 -4.57 1.16 7.14
N CYS A 77 -4.66 0.62 8.35
CA CYS A 77 -3.50 0.09 9.07
C CYS A 77 -3.42 -1.44 8.91
N CYS A 78 -2.30 -1.96 8.37
CA CYS A 78 -2.06 -3.40 8.30
C CYS A 78 -1.70 -4.06 9.63
N LEU A 79 -1.40 -3.26 10.66
CA LEU A 79 -0.94 -3.73 11.98
C LEU A 79 0.35 -4.57 11.95
N TYR A 80 1.09 -4.60 10.85
CA TYR A 80 2.37 -5.31 10.74
C TYR A 80 3.36 -4.91 11.85
N TYR A 81 3.39 -3.65 12.25
CA TYR A 81 4.22 -3.15 13.35
C TYR A 81 3.92 -3.79 14.71
N ARG A 82 2.77 -4.47 14.87
CA ARG A 82 2.40 -5.19 16.09
C ARG A 82 2.81 -6.66 16.08
N ALA A 83 3.24 -7.20 14.93
CA ALA A 83 3.73 -8.56 14.85
C ALA A 83 5.13 -8.67 15.49
N PRO A 84 5.52 -9.85 16.01
CA PRO A 84 6.88 -10.07 16.49
C PRO A 84 7.92 -9.73 15.41
N GLY A 85 8.84 -8.82 15.71
CA GLY A 85 9.84 -8.32 14.75
C GLY A 85 9.28 -7.39 13.66
N GLY A 86 8.03 -6.94 13.79
CA GLY A 86 7.38 -6.06 12.83
C GLY A 86 7.92 -4.63 12.82
N SER A 87 7.72 -3.94 11.70
CA SER A 87 8.05 -2.53 11.52
C SER A 87 6.89 -1.80 10.84
N LEU A 88 7.02 -0.48 10.62
CA LEU A 88 6.11 0.22 9.71
C LEU A 88 6.31 -0.34 8.29
N CYS A 89 5.23 -0.70 7.62
CA CYS A 89 5.30 -1.11 6.22
C CYS A 89 5.57 0.09 5.29
N GLY A 90 6.00 -0.18 4.05
CA GLY A 90 6.30 0.87 3.07
C GLY A 90 5.13 1.81 2.74
N ASP A 91 3.89 1.32 2.87
CA ASP A 91 2.65 2.08 2.59
C ASP A 91 1.86 2.37 3.89
N CYS A 92 2.54 2.60 5.00
CA CYS A 92 1.92 2.72 6.32
C CYS A 92 1.15 4.03 6.47
N VAL A 93 -0.12 3.98 6.88
CA VAL A 93 -0.95 5.17 7.21
C VAL A 93 -0.36 6.02 8.34
N LEU A 94 0.50 5.44 9.20
CA LEU A 94 1.18 6.13 10.28
C LEU A 94 2.51 6.76 9.85
N ARG A 95 2.95 6.49 8.62
CA ARG A 95 4.12 7.16 8.06
C ARG A 95 3.74 8.61 7.85
N HIS A 96 4.37 9.49 8.62
CA HIS A 96 4.34 10.90 8.29
C HIS A 96 5.23 11.06 7.06
N PRO A 97 4.75 11.66 5.95
CA PRO A 97 5.66 12.19 4.94
C PRO A 97 6.67 13.05 5.72
N LEU A 98 7.96 12.94 5.44
CA LEU A 98 8.98 13.71 6.17
C LEU A 98 8.77 15.21 5.92
N SER A 99 7.81 15.84 6.59
CA SER A 99 7.80 17.27 6.86
C SER A 99 8.90 17.48 7.89
N GLY A 100 10.05 17.96 7.43
CA GLY A 100 11.30 18.04 8.18
C GLY A 100 11.12 18.50 9.63
N ARG A 101 11.16 17.54 10.56
CA ARG A 101 11.24 17.82 11.99
C ARG A 101 12.51 17.13 12.50
N PRO A 102 13.47 17.88 13.09
CA PRO A 102 14.69 17.27 13.60
C PRO A 102 14.34 16.28 14.71
N ALA A 103 15.11 15.20 14.79
CA ALA A 103 15.03 14.24 15.88
C ALA A 103 15.25 14.98 17.21
N GLY A 104 14.24 14.96 18.07
CA GLY A 104 14.39 15.28 19.49
C GLY A 104 14.90 14.09 20.25
#